data_AF-A0A1E7HXC0-F1
#
_entry.id   AF-A0A1E7HXC0-F1
#
_cell.length_a   1.000
_cell.length_b   1.000
_cell.length_c   1.000
_cell.angle_alpha   90.00
_cell.angle_beta   90.00
_cell.angle_gamma   90.00
#
_symmetry.space_group_name_H-M   'P 1'
#
loop_
_entity.id
_entity.type
_entity.pdbx_description
1 polymer ?
#
loop_
_entity_poly.entity_id
_entity_poly.type
_entity_poly.pdbx_seq_one_letter_code
_entity_poly.pdbx_strand_id
1 'polypeptide(L)'
;MQTGNAQNDNGLEQELNLLKKQYERLREDKVRTEQNLKNIGTQLAGLEEQAAQQYGTSDPAKLGQLLEEKRAENARLVAEYKEHINSINDGLQKLENGGGA
;
A
#
# COMPACT_ATOMS: atom_id res chain seq x y z
N MET A 1 35.89 -57.12 -19.64
CA MET A 1 35.58 -55.69 -19.88
C MET A 1 34.16 -55.38 -19.38
N GLN A 2 33.97 -55.20 -18.07
CA GLN A 2 32.62 -55.09 -17.48
C GLN A 2 32.48 -53.93 -16.48
N THR A 3 33.56 -53.19 -16.20
CA THR A 3 33.62 -52.09 -15.24
C THR A 3 33.24 -50.73 -15.82
N GLY A 4 33.35 -50.55 -17.15
CA GLY A 4 33.05 -49.26 -17.81
C GLY A 4 31.55 -48.90 -17.92
N ASN A 5 30.66 -49.91 -17.94
CA ASN A 5 29.21 -49.67 -18.03
C ASN A 5 28.61 -49.26 -16.68
N ALA A 6 29.03 -49.92 -15.59
CA ALA A 6 28.51 -49.63 -14.25
C ALA A 6 28.90 -48.21 -13.77
N GLN A 7 30.07 -47.69 -14.14
CA GLN A 7 30.48 -46.34 -13.76
C GLN A 7 29.69 -45.24 -14.51
N ASN A 8 29.34 -45.48 -15.78
CA ASN A 8 28.50 -44.57 -16.57
C ASN A 8 27.05 -44.57 -16.07
N ASP A 9 26.48 -45.74 -15.74
CA ASP A 9 25.13 -45.85 -15.18
C ASP A 9 25.01 -45.15 -13.81
N ASN A 10 26.03 -45.28 -12.96
CA ASN A 10 26.06 -44.58 -11.67
C ASN A 10 26.16 -43.04 -11.83
N GLY A 11 26.92 -42.55 -12.82
CA GLY A 11 27.01 -41.11 -13.12
C GLY A 11 25.68 -40.54 -13.62
N LEU A 12 25.01 -41.27 -14.52
CA LEU A 12 23.69 -40.89 -15.04
C LEU A 12 22.62 -40.91 -13.94
N GLU A 13 22.67 -41.88 -13.03
CA GLU A 13 21.73 -41.94 -11.90
C GLU A 13 21.92 -40.77 -10.92
N GLN A 14 23.17 -40.36 -10.67
CA GLN A 14 23.47 -39.18 -9.86
C GLN A 14 22.96 -37.89 -10.51
N GLU A 15 23.19 -37.71 -11.81
CA GLU A 15 22.73 -36.55 -12.57
C GLU A 15 21.19 -36.49 -12.62
N LEU A 16 20.52 -37.62 -12.86
CA LEU A 16 19.06 -37.72 -12.81
C LEU A 16 18.52 -37.33 -11.43
N ASN A 17 19.16 -37.78 -10.36
CA ASN A 17 18.76 -37.45 -8.99
C ASN A 17 18.96 -35.96 -8.67
N LEU A 18 20.01 -35.32 -9.20
CA LEU A 18 20.21 -33.89 -9.08
C LEU A 18 19.13 -33.11 -9.84
N LEU A 19 18.83 -33.49 -11.08
CA LEU A 19 17.80 -32.85 -11.89
C LEU A 19 16.41 -32.98 -11.25
N LYS A 20 16.07 -34.14 -10.69
CA LYS A 20 14.82 -34.33 -9.93
C LYS A 20 14.74 -33.40 -8.73
N LYS A 21 15.81 -33.28 -7.93
CA LYS A 21 15.84 -32.36 -6.78
C LYS A 21 15.70 -30.90 -7.21
N GLN A 22 16.35 -30.51 -8.31
CA GLN A 22 16.23 -29.15 -8.85
C GLN A 22 14.80 -28.88 -9.34
N TYR A 23 14.18 -29.83 -10.02
CA TYR A 23 12.80 -29.72 -10.47
C TYR A 23 11.82 -29.58 -9.30
N GLU A 24 11.93 -30.41 -8.26
CA GLU A 24 11.05 -30.29 -7.09
C GLU A 24 11.22 -28.92 -6.40
N ARG A 25 12.44 -28.42 -6.27
CA ARG A 25 12.68 -27.07 -5.74
C ARG A 25 12.03 -25.98 -6.58
N LEU A 26 12.20 -26.04 -7.91
CA LEU A 26 11.58 -25.08 -8.82
C LEU A 26 10.05 -25.15 -8.76
N ARG A 27 9.49 -26.34 -8.60
CA ARG A 27 8.05 -26.55 -8.44
C ARG A 27 7.54 -25.94 -7.15
N GLU A 28 8.23 -26.15 -6.03
CA GLU A 28 7.91 -25.52 -4.75
C GLU A 28 7.99 -24.00 -4.83
N ASP A 29 9.06 -23.47 -5.43
CA ASP A 29 9.27 -22.03 -5.60
C ASP A 29 8.19 -21.41 -6.49
N LYS A 30 7.77 -22.11 -7.55
CA LYS A 30 6.65 -21.71 -8.40
C LYS A 30 5.35 -21.60 -7.59
N VAL A 31 4.99 -22.66 -6.86
CA VAL A 31 3.76 -22.66 -6.05
C VAL A 31 3.77 -21.52 -5.03
N ARG A 32 4.90 -21.30 -4.34
CA ARG A 32 5.05 -20.19 -3.39
C ARG A 32 4.87 -18.83 -4.07
N THR A 33 5.47 -18.65 -5.24
CA THR A 33 5.39 -17.40 -5.99
C THR A 33 3.97 -17.13 -6.50
N GLU A 34 3.27 -18.16 -6.99
CA GLU A 34 1.87 -18.07 -7.42
C GLU A 34 0.93 -17.71 -6.26
N GLN A 35 1.15 -18.31 -5.08
CA GLN A 35 0.41 -17.97 -3.87
C GLN A 35 0.66 -16.52 -3.46
N ASN A 36 1.91 -16.06 -3.47
CA ASN A 36 2.26 -14.68 -3.16
C ASN A 36 1.64 -13.70 -4.15
N LEU A 37 1.68 -14.00 -5.44
CA LEU A 37 1.07 -13.17 -6.48
C LEU A 37 -0.44 -13.04 -6.26
N LYS A 38 -1.12 -14.15 -5.96
CA LYS A 38 -2.55 -14.15 -5.64
C LYS A 38 -2.84 -13.28 -4.41
N ASN A 39 -2.07 -13.45 -3.34
CA ASN A 39 -2.26 -12.69 -2.10
C ASN A 39 -2.07 -11.19 -2.31
N ILE A 40 -0.99 -10.79 -2.99
CA ILE A 40 -0.71 -9.38 -3.31
C ILE A 40 -1.81 -8.81 -4.22
N GLY A 41 -2.26 -9.58 -5.22
CA GLY A 41 -3.35 -9.17 -6.10
C GLY A 41 -4.66 -8.92 -5.34
N THR A 42 -5.02 -9.79 -4.39
CA THR A 42 -6.21 -9.59 -3.54
C THR A 42 -6.07 -8.35 -2.64
N GLN A 43 -4.89 -8.13 -2.05
CA GLN A 43 -4.64 -6.94 -1.23
C GLN A 43 -4.73 -5.65 -2.06
N LEU A 44 -4.16 -5.64 -3.26
CA LEU A 44 -4.23 -4.50 -4.17
C LEU A 44 -5.68 -4.19 -4.54
N ALA A 45 -6.44 -5.20 -4.97
CA ALA A 45 -7.85 -5.00 -5.33
C ALA A 45 -8.67 -4.45 -4.16
N GLY A 46 -8.43 -4.93 -2.94
CA GLY A 46 -9.09 -4.40 -1.74
C GLY A 46 -8.73 -2.95 -1.44
N LEU A 47 -7.46 -2.56 -1.63
CA LEU A 47 -7.02 -1.17 -1.46
C LEU A 47 -7.62 -0.26 -2.53
N GLU A 48 -7.66 -0.71 -3.79
CA GLU A 48 -8.27 0.04 -4.89
C GLU A 48 -9.77 0.25 -4.68
N GLU A 49 -10.48 -0.79 -4.22
CA GLU A 49 -11.91 -0.69 -3.90
C GLU A 49 -12.15 0.31 -2.76
N GLN A 50 -11.37 0.23 -1.68
CA GLN A 50 -11.49 1.18 -0.56
C GLN A 50 -11.23 2.62 -1.02
N ALA A 51 -10.21 2.84 -1.85
CA ALA A 51 -9.90 4.15 -2.39
C ALA A 51 -11.03 4.67 -3.30
N ALA A 52 -11.58 3.81 -4.16
CA ALA A 52 -12.71 4.16 -5.02
C ALA A 52 -13.97 4.49 -4.20
N GLN A 53 -14.26 3.76 -3.12
CA GLN A 53 -15.42 4.02 -2.26
C GLN A 53 -15.27 5.32 -1.45
N GLN A 54 -14.08 5.57 -0.88
CA GLN A 54 -13.87 6.72 0.01
C GLN A 54 -13.56 8.02 -0.73
N TYR A 55 -12.83 7.93 -1.83
CA TYR A 55 -12.27 9.10 -2.54
C TYR A 55 -12.74 9.18 -4.00
N GLY A 56 -13.56 8.24 -4.48
CA GLY A 56 -14.05 8.20 -5.85
C GLY A 56 -13.02 7.72 -6.88
N THR A 57 -11.79 7.40 -6.46
CA THR A 57 -10.72 6.95 -7.35
C THR A 57 -9.67 6.12 -6.59
N SER A 58 -9.06 5.16 -7.29
CA SER A 58 -7.89 4.41 -6.82
C SER A 58 -6.57 4.87 -7.45
N ASP A 59 -6.62 5.86 -8.35
CA ASP A 59 -5.44 6.39 -9.02
C ASP A 59 -4.57 7.19 -8.04
N PRO A 60 -3.33 6.75 -7.75
CA PRO A 60 -2.46 7.42 -6.78
C PRO A 60 -2.20 8.89 -7.10
N ALA A 61 -2.12 9.26 -8.39
CA ALA A 61 -1.89 10.64 -8.79
C ALA A 61 -3.11 11.52 -8.47
N LYS A 62 -4.32 11.03 -8.74
CA LYS A 62 -5.57 11.74 -8.40
C LYS A 62 -5.79 11.81 -6.91
N LEU A 63 -5.49 10.74 -6.16
CA LEU A 63 -5.51 10.77 -4.69
C LEU A 63 -4.55 11.82 -4.13
N GLY A 64 -3.37 11.96 -4.73
CA GLY A 64 -2.41 13.02 -4.39
C GLY A 64 -2.97 14.43 -4.63
N GLN A 65 -3.64 14.64 -5.76
CA GLN A 65 -4.30 15.92 -6.06
C GLN A 65 -5.41 16.24 -5.06
N LEU A 66 -6.30 15.27 -4.80
CA LEU A 66 -7.38 15.41 -3.81
C LEU A 66 -6.84 15.75 -2.41
N LEU A 67 -5.72 15.16 -2.01
CA LEU A 67 -5.09 15.44 -0.73
C LEU A 67 -4.62 16.91 -0.63
N GLU A 68 -3.96 17.40 -1.66
CA GLU A 68 -3.47 18.79 -1.68
C GLU A 68 -4.63 19.80 -1.74
N GLU A 69 -5.67 19.52 -2.51
CA GLU A 69 -6.90 20.31 -2.53
C GLU A 69 -7.54 20.39 -1.14
N LYS A 70 -7.68 19.23 -0.46
CA LYS A 70 -8.25 19.18 0.90
C LYS A 70 -7.37 19.90 1.91
N ARG A 71 -6.05 19.86 1.77
CA ARG A 71 -5.12 20.63 2.63
C ARG A 71 -5.30 22.13 2.44
N ALA A 72 -5.41 22.60 1.20
CA ALA A 72 -5.64 24.00 0.89
C ALA A 72 -7.00 24.48 1.42
N GLU A 73 -8.05 23.69 1.23
CA GLU A 73 -9.39 23.96 1.75
C GLU A 73 -9.38 24.05 3.28
N ASN A 74 -8.74 23.10 3.96
CA ASN A 74 -8.61 23.12 5.42
C ASN A 74 -7.84 24.34 5.91
N ALA A 75 -6.75 24.73 5.24
CA ALA A 75 -6.00 25.93 5.60
C ALA A 75 -6.86 27.20 5.50
N ARG A 76 -7.66 27.30 4.43
CA ARG A 76 -8.62 28.40 4.23
C ARG A 76 -9.66 28.43 5.34
N LEU A 77 -10.31 27.30 5.60
CA LEU A 77 -11.32 27.20 6.67
C LEU A 77 -10.73 27.56 8.02
N VAL A 78 -9.55 27.05 8.37
CA VAL A 78 -8.89 27.38 9.64
C VAL A 78 -8.60 28.88 9.76
N ALA A 79 -8.21 29.55 8.68
CA ALA A 79 -8.02 31.00 8.69
C ALA A 79 -9.35 31.74 8.96
N GLU A 80 -10.42 31.38 8.25
CA GLU A 80 -11.77 31.96 8.45
C GLU A 80 -12.27 31.74 9.89
N TYR A 81 -12.09 30.54 10.43
CA TYR A 81 -12.45 30.22 11.81
C TYR A 81 -11.68 31.09 12.81
N LYS A 82 -10.38 31.33 12.59
CA LYS A 82 -9.58 32.21 13.44
C LYS A 82 -10.09 33.64 13.42
N GLU A 83 -10.42 34.17 12.25
CA GLU A 83 -10.99 35.52 12.10
C GLU A 83 -12.33 35.64 12.84
N HIS A 84 -13.21 34.65 12.70
CA HIS A 84 -14.48 34.62 13.43
C HIS A 84 -14.29 34.62 14.95
N ILE A 85 -13.37 33.80 15.46
CA ILE A 85 -13.07 33.75 16.90
C ILE A 85 -12.54 35.10 17.38
N ASN A 86 -11.63 35.72 16.64
CA ASN A 86 -11.09 37.04 16.99
C ASN A 86 -12.19 38.11 17.03
N SER A 87 -13.07 38.13 16.03
CA SER A 87 -14.22 39.06 15.98
C SER A 87 -15.17 38.89 17.17
N ILE A 88 -15.45 37.64 17.56
CA ILE A 88 -16.27 37.33 18.74
C ILE A 88 -15.58 37.85 20.02
N ASN A 89 -14.28 37.57 20.17
CA ASN A 89 -13.52 38.01 21.34
C ASN A 89 -13.48 39.55 21.45
N ASP A 90 -13.26 40.24 20.32
CA ASP A 90 -13.29 41.71 20.27
C ASP A 90 -14.67 42.27 20.63
N GLY A 91 -15.74 41.60 20.16
CA GLY A 91 -17.12 41.95 20.51
C GLY A 91 -17.40 41.77 22.01
N LEU A 92 -16.96 40.67 22.60
CA LEU A 92 -17.09 40.38 24.02
C LEU A 92 -16.31 41.40 24.88
N GLN A 93 -15.07 41.72 24.51
CA GLN A 93 -14.28 42.73 25.22
C GLN A 93 -14.93 44.12 25.18
N LYS A 94 -15.54 44.51 24.06
CA LYS A 94 -16.27 45.78 23.96
C LYS A 94 -17.51 45.80 24.86
N LEU A 95 -18.21 44.67 24.98
CA LEU A 95 -19.36 44.54 25.86
C LEU A 95 -18.95 44.61 27.34
N GLU A 96 -17.88 43.91 27.73
CA GLU A 96 -17.35 43.94 29.10
C GLU A 96 -16.88 45.34 29.50
N ASN A 97 -16.19 46.05 28.59
CA ASN A 97 -15.71 47.41 28.84
C ASN A 97 -16.82 48.48 28.80
N GLY A 98 -17.92 48.22 28.08
CA GLY A 98 -19.07 49.13 27.97
C GLY A 98 -20.19 48.90 28.99
N GLY A 99 -20.30 47.69 29.54
CA GLY A 99 -21.28 47.32 30.57
C GLY A 99 -20.79 47.44 32.02
N GLY A 100 -19.53 47.86 32.22
CA GLY A 100 -18.90 48.06 33.53
C GLY A 100 -18.97 49.49 34.09
N ALA A 101 -19.84 50.36 33.55
CA ALA A 101 -20.05 51.74 34.01
C ALA A 101 -21.44 51.93 34.64
#